data_AF-W2ZVZ7-F1
#
_entry.id   AF-W2ZVZ7-F1
#
_cell.length_a   1.000
_cell.length_b   1.000
_cell.length_c   1.000
_cell.angle_alpha   90.00
_cell.angle_beta   90.00
_cell.angle_gamma   90.00
#
_symmetry.space_group_name_H-M   'P 1'
#
loop_
_entity.id
_entity.type
_entity.pdbx_description
1 polymer ?
#
loop_
_entity_poly.entity_id
_entity_poly.type
_entity_poly.pdbx_seq_one_letter_code
_entity_poly.pdbx_strand_id
1 'polypeptide(L)'
;MPMANLTDDERRLILDELLKQNVGGELPRGVQARVGREFRCFNASIGRMWQRFCETEAKDGLGEWKSRIKKNSGRKKKNRDEIAVKSWAVPIEERKPFR
;
A
#
# COMPACT_ATOMS: atom_id res chain seq x y z
N MET A 1 4.47 -13.96 6.02
CA MET A 1 3.32 -13.24 6.59
C MET A 1 2.94 -12.11 5.64
N PRO A 2 1.67 -11.93 5.26
CA PRO A 2 1.26 -10.73 4.53
C PRO A 2 1.52 -9.51 5.41
N MET A 3 2.37 -8.59 4.95
CA MET A 3 2.56 -7.30 5.63
C MET A 3 1.35 -6.43 5.35
N ALA A 4 0.75 -5.88 6.40
CA ALA A 4 -0.35 -4.93 6.25
C ALA A 4 0.12 -3.72 5.44
N ASN A 5 -0.78 -3.15 4.65
CA ASN A 5 -0.49 -1.90 3.96
C ASN A 5 -0.30 -0.79 4.99
N LEU A 6 0.71 0.06 4.80
CA LEU A 6 0.91 1.27 5.59
C LEU A 6 -0.36 2.13 5.58
N THR A 7 -0.75 2.61 6.74
CA THR A 7 -1.75 3.65 6.94
C THR A 7 -1.20 5.00 6.48
N ASP A 8 -2.08 5.98 6.25
CA ASP A 8 -1.63 7.31 5.83
C ASP A 8 -0.88 8.05 6.95
N ASP A 9 -1.19 7.76 8.21
CA ASP A 9 -0.48 8.28 9.37
C ASP A 9 0.94 7.71 9.45
N GLU A 10 1.11 6.38 9.25
CA GLU A 10 2.43 5.76 9.17
C GLU A 10 3.25 6.31 8.00
N ARG A 11 2.62 6.53 6.83
CA ARG A 11 3.31 7.15 5.69
C ARG A 11 3.81 8.55 6.03
N ARG A 12 3.01 9.35 6.74
CA ARG A 12 3.39 10.68 7.19
C ARG A 12 4.57 10.62 8.16
N LEU A 13 4.53 9.75 9.17
CA LEU A 13 5.63 9.57 10.12
C LEU A 13 6.92 9.12 9.45
N ILE A 14 6.84 8.18 8.50
CA ILE A 14 8.00 7.75 7.72
C ILE A 14 8.59 8.94 6.96
N LEU A 15 7.78 9.76 6.30
CA LEU A 15 8.27 10.92 5.56
C LEU A 15 8.88 11.99 6.47
N ASP A 16 8.24 12.30 7.59
CA ASP A 16 8.81 13.23 8.58
C ASP A 16 10.19 12.75 9.05
N GLU A 17 10.35 11.44 9.25
CA GLU A 17 11.63 10.85 9.65
C GLU A 17 12.69 10.88 8.54
N LEU A 18 12.28 10.69 7.28
CA LEU A 18 13.16 10.85 6.12
C LEU A 18 13.58 12.31 5.94
N LEU A 19 12.67 13.27 6.11
CA LEU A 19 12.93 14.70 5.99
C LEU A 19 13.93 15.20 7.04
N LYS A 20 13.84 14.73 8.29
CA LYS A 20 14.83 15.05 9.34
C LYS A 20 16.25 14.61 8.98
N GLN A 21 16.37 13.54 8.19
CA GLN A 21 17.65 12.93 7.83
C GLN A 21 18.13 13.36 6.44
N ASN A 22 17.33 14.14 5.73
CA ASN A 22 17.64 14.67 4.42
C ASN A 22 18.81 15.66 4.54
N VAL A 23 19.85 15.46 3.73
CA VAL A 23 20.96 16.40 3.59
C VAL A 23 20.99 16.87 2.14
N GLY A 24 20.61 18.13 1.90
CA GLY A 24 20.70 18.75 0.58
C GLY A 24 19.76 18.17 -0.49
N GLY A 25 18.66 17.52 -0.11
CA GLY A 25 17.71 16.88 -1.02
C GLY A 25 17.90 15.37 -1.17
N GLU A 26 18.98 14.82 -0.59
CA GLU A 26 19.30 13.40 -0.68
C GLU A 26 19.22 12.69 0.66
N LEU A 27 18.83 11.41 0.60
CA LEU A 27 18.82 10.53 1.77
C LEU A 27 20.18 9.83 1.89
N PRO A 28 20.85 9.94 3.05
CA PRO A 28 22.09 9.22 3.32
C PRO A 28 21.93 7.70 3.15
N ARG A 29 23.02 7.04 2.76
CA ARG A 29 23.04 5.58 2.55
C ARG A 29 22.59 4.86 3.82
N GLY A 30 21.61 3.96 3.67
CA GLY A 30 21.12 3.12 4.76
C GLY A 30 19.95 3.70 5.56
N VAL A 31 19.59 4.97 5.37
CA VAL A 31 18.42 5.59 6.02
C VAL A 31 17.13 4.83 5.69
N GLN A 32 16.90 4.55 4.42
CA GLN A 32 15.72 3.77 3.99
C GLN A 32 15.68 2.38 4.63
N ALA A 33 16.82 1.72 4.81
CA ALA A 33 16.91 0.40 5.43
C ALA A 33 16.74 0.44 6.95
N ARG A 34 17.07 1.57 7.59
CA ARG A 34 16.81 1.80 9.01
C ARG A 34 15.32 2.03 9.24
N VAL A 35 14.74 2.97 8.52
CA VAL A 35 13.30 3.31 8.62
C VAL A 35 12.44 2.11 8.21
N GLY A 36 12.88 1.32 7.22
CA GLY A 36 12.19 0.08 6.82
C GLY A 36 12.10 -0.96 7.94
N ARG A 37 13.16 -1.08 8.76
CA ARG A 37 13.16 -1.98 9.91
C ARG A 37 12.24 -1.50 11.04
N GLU A 38 12.27 -0.20 11.31
CA GLU A 38 11.45 0.43 12.35
C GLU A 38 9.95 0.29 12.07
N PHE A 39 9.54 0.64 10.85
CA PHE A 39 8.14 0.57 10.41
C PHE A 39 7.74 -0.80 9.82
N ARG A 40 8.62 -1.80 9.93
CA ARG A 40 8.42 -3.17 9.40
C ARG A 40 7.90 -3.18 7.96
N CYS A 41 8.50 -2.35 7.11
CA CYS A 41 8.10 -2.20 5.71
C CYS A 41 9.30 -2.39 4.78
N PHE A 42 9.02 -2.78 3.54
CA PHE A 42 10.09 -2.98 2.55
C PHE A 42 10.77 -1.66 2.18
N ASN A 43 12.11 -1.69 2.08
CA ASN A 43 12.92 -0.54 1.66
C ASN A 43 12.45 0.04 0.30
N ALA A 44 12.05 -0.83 -0.63
CA ALA A 44 11.52 -0.41 -1.93
C ALA A 44 10.19 0.37 -1.83
N SER A 45 9.40 0.15 -0.78
CA SER A 45 8.18 0.92 -0.53
C SER A 45 8.51 2.32 -0.02
N ILE A 46 9.50 2.43 0.88
CA ILE A 46 10.01 3.72 1.36
C ILE A 46 10.63 4.52 0.22
N GLY A 47 11.48 3.89 -0.59
CA GLY A 47 12.14 4.56 -1.73
C GLY A 47 11.14 5.13 -2.73
N ARG A 48 10.11 4.35 -3.11
CA ARG A 48 9.03 4.83 -3.98
C ARG A 48 8.24 5.99 -3.37
N MET A 49 8.01 5.96 -2.06
CA MET A 49 7.31 7.04 -1.38
C MET A 49 8.15 8.32 -1.35
N TRP A 50 9.46 8.21 -1.08
CA TRP A 50 10.39 9.32 -1.10
C TRP A 50 10.50 9.96 -2.49
N GLN A 51 10.73 9.15 -3.53
CA GLN A 51 10.81 9.66 -4.90
C GLN A 51 9.56 10.43 -5.30
N ARG A 52 8.37 9.88 -5.00
CA ARG A 52 7.11 10.56 -5.29
C ARG A 52 6.95 11.86 -4.53
N PHE A 53 7.34 11.90 -3.25
CA PHE A 53 7.33 13.11 -2.46
C PHE A 53 8.19 14.18 -3.15
N CYS A 54 9.44 13.88 -3.49
CA CYS A 54 10.34 14.80 -4.17
C CYS A 54 9.81 15.24 -5.55
N GLU A 55 9.25 14.33 -6.34
CA GLU A 55 8.66 14.64 -7.65
C GLU A 55 7.49 15.64 -7.54
N THR A 56 6.62 15.45 -6.55
CA THR A 56 5.44 16.30 -6.36
C THR A 56 5.76 17.60 -5.64
N GLU A 57 6.77 17.60 -4.78
CA GLU A 57 7.36 18.81 -4.21
C GLU A 57 7.99 19.67 -5.31
N ALA A 58 8.80 19.08 -6.19
CA ALA A 58 9.43 19.79 -7.31
C ALA A 58 8.42 20.34 -8.33
N LYS A 59 7.29 19.64 -8.52
CA LYS A 59 6.27 20.02 -9.52
C LYS A 59 5.27 21.05 -9.00
N ASP A 60 4.68 20.78 -7.83
CA ASP A 60 3.50 21.51 -7.33
C ASP A 60 3.74 22.14 -5.95
N GLY A 61 4.91 21.92 -5.32
CA GLY A 61 5.23 22.42 -3.97
C GLY A 61 4.43 21.74 -2.83
N LEU A 62 3.65 20.70 -3.15
CA LEU A 62 2.73 20.05 -2.21
C LEU A 62 3.33 18.82 -1.51
N GLY A 63 4.26 18.12 -2.18
CA GLY A 63 4.96 16.95 -1.64
C GLY A 63 4.03 15.84 -1.17
N GLU A 64 3.32 15.16 -2.08
CA GLU A 64 2.27 14.17 -1.80
C GLU A 64 2.77 12.89 -1.10
N TRP A 65 2.15 12.54 0.03
CA TRP A 65 2.49 11.36 0.85
C TRP A 65 1.40 10.31 0.95
N LYS A 66 0.15 10.66 0.62
CA LYS A 66 -0.99 9.78 0.86
C LYS A 66 -1.01 8.59 -0.09
N SER A 67 -1.60 7.49 0.40
CA SER A 67 -1.88 6.33 -0.44
C SER A 67 -2.74 6.71 -1.63
N ARG A 68 -2.42 6.15 -2.80
CA ARG A 68 -3.37 6.11 -3.93
C ARG A 68 -4.30 4.90 -3.86
N ILE A 69 -3.95 3.92 -3.02
CA ILE A 69 -4.74 2.72 -2.81
C ILE A 69 -5.95 3.12 -1.97
N LYS A 70 -7.10 3.31 -2.62
CA LYS A 70 -8.36 3.58 -1.93
C LYS A 70 -8.68 2.44 -0.96
N LYS A 71 -9.19 2.77 0.23
CA LYS A 71 -9.72 1.77 1.17
C LYS A 71 -10.72 0.89 0.40
N ASN A 72 -10.70 -0.43 0.62
CA ASN A 72 -11.47 -1.43 -0.14
C ASN A 72 -11.00 -1.77 -1.57
N SER A 73 -9.78 -1.41 -1.98
CA SER A 73 -9.18 -1.87 -3.23
C SER A 73 -8.74 -3.34 -3.17
N GLY A 74 -8.81 -4.04 -4.30
CA GLY A 74 -8.30 -5.40 -4.45
C GLY A 74 -9.41 -6.44 -4.59
N ARG A 75 -9.02 -7.70 -4.80
CA ARG A 75 -9.96 -8.80 -5.01
C ARG A 75 -10.79 -9.02 -3.75
N LYS A 76 -12.09 -8.72 -3.84
CA LYS A 76 -13.04 -9.02 -2.76
C LYS A 76 -13.08 -10.53 -2.53
N LYS A 77 -12.97 -10.93 -1.27
CA LYS A 77 -13.13 -12.33 -0.89
C LYS A 77 -14.59 -12.68 -1.14
N LYS A 78 -14.86 -13.63 -2.03
CA LYS A 78 -16.22 -14.11 -2.25
C LYS A 78 -16.63 -14.91 -1.00
N ASN A 79 -17.82 -14.65 -0.46
CA ASN A 79 -18.37 -15.46 0.60
C ASN A 79 -18.74 -16.84 0.03
N ARG A 80 -18.04 -17.88 0.46
CA ARG A 80 -18.24 -19.24 -0.07
C ARG A 80 -19.60 -19.81 0.32
N ASP A 81 -20.11 -19.44 1.48
CA ASP A 81 -21.41 -19.92 1.97
C ASP A 81 -22.54 -19.29 1.17
N GLU A 82 -22.47 -17.99 0.87
CA GLU A 82 -23.42 -17.34 -0.02
C GLU A 82 -23.36 -17.88 -1.45
N ILE A 83 -22.16 -18.19 -1.96
CA ILE A 83 -22.01 -18.83 -3.28
C ILE A 83 -22.66 -20.21 -3.25
N ALA A 84 -22.43 -21.00 -2.20
CA ALA A 84 -23.04 -22.31 -2.06
C ALA A 84 -24.57 -22.18 -2.04
N VAL A 85 -25.16 -21.35 -1.17
CA VAL A 85 -26.63 -21.15 -1.14
C VAL A 85 -27.19 -20.79 -2.51
N LYS A 86 -26.54 -19.88 -3.25
CA LYS A 86 -26.96 -19.51 -4.61
C LYS A 86 -26.80 -20.65 -5.61
N SER A 87 -25.73 -21.43 -5.52
CA SER A 87 -25.55 -22.62 -6.36
C SER A 87 -26.62 -23.67 -6.07
N TRP A 88 -26.98 -23.87 -4.80
CA TRP A 88 -27.96 -24.88 -4.39
C TRP A 88 -29.40 -24.51 -4.77
N ALA A 89 -29.70 -23.22 -4.84
CA ALA A 89 -31.00 -22.69 -5.30
C ALA A 89 -31.26 -22.87 -6.80
N VAL A 90 -30.24 -23.18 -7.61
CA VAL A 90 -30.37 -23.45 -9.05
C VAL A 90 -30.48 -24.96 -9.27
N PRO A 91 -31.46 -25.46 -10.05
CA PRO A 91 -31.53 -26.86 -10.46
C PRO A 91 -30.21 -27.35 -11.09
N ILE A 92 -29.83 -28.60 -10.83
CA ILE A 92 -28.50 -29.12 -11.22
C ILE A 92 -28.29 -29.03 -12.73
N GLU A 93 -29.34 -29.20 -13.53
CA GLU A 93 -29.28 -29.14 -15.00
C GLU A 93 -28.90 -27.74 -15.52
N GLU A 94 -29.15 -26.68 -14.76
CA GLU A 94 -28.91 -25.29 -15.15
C GLU A 94 -27.58 -24.72 -14.61
N ARG A 95 -26.88 -25.47 -13.76
CA ARG A 95 -25.61 -25.02 -13.16
C ARG A 95 -24.49 -25.07 -14.19
N LYS A 96 -23.98 -23.89 -14.58
CA LYS A 96 -22.73 -23.83 -15.36
C LYS A 96 -21.53 -24.26 -14.49
N PRO A 97 -20.64 -25.12 -15.00
CA PRO A 97 -19.40 -25.44 -14.29
C PRO A 97 -18.59 -24.17 -14.09
N PHE A 98 -18.11 -23.97 -12.85
CA PHE A 98 -17.28 -22.81 -12.51
C PHE A 98 -15.93 -22.96 -13.21
N ARG A 99 -15.64 -22.13 -14.22
CA ARG A 99 -14.34 -22.03 -14.90
C ARG A 99 -13.65 -20.72 -14.55
#